data_AF-A0A732AIY5-F1
#
_entry.id   AF-A0A732AIY5-F1
#
_cell.length_a   1.000
_cell.length_b   1.000
_cell.length_c   1.000
_cell.angle_alpha   90.00
_cell.angle_beta   90.00
_cell.angle_gamma   90.00
#
_symmetry.space_group_name_H-M   'P 1'
#
loop_
_entity.id
_entity.type
_entity.pdbx_description
1 polymer ?
#
loop_
_entity_poly.entity_id
_entity_poly.type
_entity_poly.pdbx_seq_one_letter_code
_entity_poly.pdbx_strand_id
1 'polypeptide(L)' 'GQAIRTGQANVKAYNRQLSRLIHHDKASPGKIISHRLSLEEAPAGYKHFDERDEGWTKVILKP' A
#
# COMPACT_ATOMS: atom_id res chain seq x y z
N GLY A 1 -18.82 23.54 -12.32
CA GLY A 1 -19.52 22.26 -12.23
C GLY A 1 -18.65 21.26 -11.48
N GLN A 2 -19.25 20.32 -10.75
CA GLN A 2 -18.52 19.26 -10.04
C GLN A 2 -18.38 18.04 -10.96
N ALA A 3 -17.24 17.34 -10.89
CA ALA A 3 -17.00 16.12 -11.66
C ALA A 3 -16.54 14.99 -10.71
N ILE A 4 -17.12 13.80 -10.88
CA ILE A 4 -16.70 12.58 -10.19
C ILE A 4 -15.87 11.77 -11.19
N ARG A 5 -14.64 11.40 -10.81
CA ARG A 5 -13.79 10.49 -11.60
C ARG A 5 -13.74 9.13 -10.90
N THR A 6 -13.95 8.06 -11.66
CA THR A 6 -13.97 6.68 -11.18
C THR A 6 -13.13 5.78 -12.08
N GLY A 7 -12.95 4.52 -11.69
CA GLY A 7 -12.20 3.51 -12.44
C GLY A 7 -10.87 3.11 -11.79
N GLN A 8 -10.20 2.13 -12.39
CA GLN A 8 -8.88 1.70 -11.95
C GLN A 8 -7.84 2.81 -12.16
N ALA A 9 -6.90 2.95 -11.23
CA ALA A 9 -5.82 3.92 -11.36
C ALA A 9 -4.93 3.59 -12.57
N ASN A 10 -4.63 4.58 -13.42
CA ASN A 10 -3.62 4.43 -14.48
C ASN A 10 -2.21 4.46 -13.87
N VAL A 11 -1.80 3.35 -13.26
CA VAL A 11 -0.51 3.25 -12.54
C VAL A 11 0.67 3.61 -13.44
N LYS A 12 0.65 3.21 -14.73
CA LYS A 12 1.74 3.47 -15.68
C LYS A 12 1.95 4.97 -15.93
N ALA A 13 0.92 5.79 -15.82
CA ALA A 13 1.05 7.24 -15.96
C ALA A 13 1.82 7.88 -14.79
N TYR A 14 1.77 7.28 -13.59
CA TYR A 14 2.27 7.92 -12.36
C TYR A 14 3.49 7.22 -11.74
N ASN A 15 3.67 5.91 -11.95
CA ASN A 15 4.63 5.10 -11.20
C ASN A 15 6.07 5.62 -11.28
N ARG A 16 6.54 6.10 -12.44
CA ARG A 16 7.91 6.63 -12.61
C ARG A 16 8.13 7.91 -11.81
N GLN A 17 7.17 8.83 -11.84
CA GLN A 17 7.25 10.06 -11.07
C GLN A 17 7.21 9.77 -9.57
N LEU A 18 6.28 8.92 -9.13
CA LEU A 18 6.18 8.53 -7.72
C LEU A 18 7.45 7.84 -7.21
N SER A 19 8.01 6.92 -8.00
CA SER A 19 9.30 6.28 -7.69
C SER A 19 10.43 7.31 -7.56
N ARG A 20 10.48 8.31 -8.46
CA ARG A 20 11.47 9.38 -8.40
C ARG A 20 11.32 10.26 -7.14
N LEU A 21 10.10 10.48 -6.66
CA LEU A 21 9.87 11.19 -5.39
C LEU A 21 10.42 10.39 -4.21
N ILE A 22 10.26 9.06 -4.22
CA ILE A 22 10.85 8.19 -3.18
C ILE A 22 12.38 8.25 -3.26
N HIS A 23 12.96 8.14 -4.46
CA HIS A 23 14.40 8.14 -4.67
C HIS A 23 15.09 9.45 -4.24
N HIS A 24 14.41 10.59 -4.35
CA HIS A 24 14.92 11.89 -3.90
C HIS A 24 14.43 12.27 -2.49
N ASP A 25 14.00 11.30 -1.68
CA ASP A 25 13.54 11.48 -0.29
C ASP A 25 12.38 12.48 -0.12
N LYS A 26 11.63 12.75 -1.20
CA LYS A 26 10.44 13.62 -1.19
C LYS A 26 9.18 12.87 -0.74
N ALA A 27 9.22 11.55 -0.71
CA ALA A 27 8.12 10.71 -0.25
C ALA A 27 8.64 9.46 0.47
N SER A 28 8.06 9.14 1.63
CA SER A 28 8.43 7.98 2.44
C SER A 28 7.23 7.05 2.69
N PRO A 29 6.68 6.38 1.65
CA PRO A 29 5.49 5.54 1.78
C PRO A 29 5.74 4.30 2.65
N GLY A 30 6.98 3.93 2.92
CA GLY A 30 7.29 2.84 3.84
C GLY A 30 6.76 3.06 5.27
N LYS A 31 6.56 4.32 5.68
CA LYS A 31 6.10 4.68 7.04
C LYS A 31 4.69 4.18 7.36
N ILE A 32 3.85 3.93 6.35
CA ILE A 32 2.49 3.42 6.56
C ILE A 32 2.44 1.89 6.64
N ILE A 33 3.56 1.19 6.37
CA ILE A 33 3.62 -0.27 6.47
C ILE A 33 3.59 -0.66 7.95
N SER A 34 2.54 -1.34 8.37
CA SER A 34 2.39 -1.80 9.75
C SER A 34 3.05 -3.16 9.98
N HIS A 35 2.96 -4.08 9.00
CA HIS A 35 3.44 -5.46 9.15
C HIS A 35 4.17 -5.95 7.91
N ARG A 36 5.21 -6.76 8.13
CA ARG A 36 5.92 -7.53 7.09
C ARG A 36 5.89 -8.99 7.49
N LEU A 37 5.26 -9.83 6.67
CA LEU A 37 5.00 -11.23 6.99
C LEU A 37 5.58 -12.15 5.91
N SER A 38 5.85 -13.40 6.24
CA SER A 38 6.13 -14.45 5.26
C SER A 38 4.87 -14.82 4.46
N LEU A 39 5.01 -15.63 3.39
CA LEU A 39 3.86 -16.15 2.65
C LEU A 39 3.00 -17.12 3.46
N GLU A 40 3.60 -17.89 4.38
CA GLU A 40 2.88 -18.84 5.25
C GLU A 40 1.91 -18.13 6.19
N GLU A 41 2.27 -16.90 6.61
CA GLU A 41 1.47 -16.06 7.50
C GLU A 41 0.38 -15.26 6.77
N ALA A 42 0.29 -15.36 5.44
CA ALA A 42 -0.68 -14.60 4.64
C ALA A 42 -2.13 -14.79 5.11
N PRO A 43 -2.64 -16.00 5.44
CA PRO A 43 -4.01 -16.17 5.91
C PRO A 43 -4.32 -15.37 7.17
N ALA A 44 -3.41 -15.35 8.14
CA ALA A 44 -3.56 -14.53 9.35
C ALA A 44 -3.54 -13.04 9.01
N GLY A 45 -2.63 -12.62 8.13
CA GLY A 45 -2.54 -11.23 7.70
C GLY A 45 -3.80 -10.71 6.99
N TYR A 46 -4.44 -11.55 6.17
CA TYR A 46 -5.73 -11.23 5.56
C TYR A 46 -6.84 -11.10 6.60
N LYS A 47 -6.90 -12.01 7.59
CA LYS A 47 -7.92 -11.98 8.64
C LYS A 47 -7.88 -10.68 9.44
N HIS A 48 -6.72 -10.31 9.98
CA HIS A 48 -6.57 -9.09 10.78
C HIS A 48 -6.86 -7.81 9.98
N PHE A 49 -6.47 -7.78 8.70
CA PHE A 49 -6.76 -6.63 7.82
C PHE A 49 -8.27 -6.49 7.53
N ASP A 50 -8.98 -7.62 7.34
CA ASP A 50 -10.43 -7.64 7.11
C ASP A 50 -11.22 -7.25 8.36
N GLU A 51 -10.81 -7.78 9.53
CA GLU A 51 -11.38 -7.45 10.85
C GLU A 51 -11.08 -6.01 11.29
N ARG A 52 -10.17 -5.32 10.58
CA ARG A 52 -9.71 -3.95 10.87
C ARG A 52 -9.12 -3.79 12.27
N ASP A 53 -8.36 -4.79 12.69
CA ASP A 53 -7.70 -4.76 13.98
C ASP A 53 -6.82 -3.53 14.15
N GLU A 54 -6.77 -2.99 15.36
CA GLU A 54 -5.97 -1.82 15.66
C GLU A 54 -4.48 -2.09 15.32
N GLY A 55 -3.87 -1.16 14.58
CA GLY A 55 -2.50 -1.29 14.09
C GLY A 55 -2.34 -2.06 12.77
N TRP A 56 -3.40 -2.67 12.22
CA TRP A 56 -3.34 -3.40 10.94
C TRP A 56 -3.76 -2.55 9.75
N THR A 57 -2.83 -1.74 9.23
CA THR A 57 -3.13 -0.74 8.18
C THR A 57 -2.54 -1.08 6.80
N LYS A 58 -1.31 -1.61 6.75
CA LYS A 58 -0.68 -2.02 5.48
C LYS A 58 0.29 -3.18 5.71
N VAL A 59 -0.13 -4.36 5.26
CA VAL A 59 0.66 -5.60 5.31
C VAL A 59 1.43 -5.77 3.99
N ILE A 60 2.69 -6.15 4.07
CA ILE A 60 3.52 -6.56 2.92
C ILE A 60 3.98 -8.00 3.13
N LEU A 61 3.67 -8.86 2.16
CA LEU A 61 4.17 -10.23 2.16
C LEU A 61 5.58 -10.28 1.56
N LYS A 62 6.47 -11.01 2.23
CA LYS A 62 7.83 -11.31 1.80
C LYS A 62 7.88 -12.79 1.40
N PRO A 63 8.23 -13.08 0.14
CA PRO A 63 8.51 -14.45 -0.30
C PRO A 63 9.63 -15.09 0.50
#